data_AF-A0A5E5Q7R2-F1
#
_entry.id   AF-A0A5E5Q7R2-F1
#
_cell.length_a   1.000
_cell.length_b   1.000
_cell.length_c   1.000
_cell.angle_alpha   90.00
_cell.angle_beta   90.00
_cell.angle_gamma   90.00
#
_symmetry.space_group_name_H-M   'P 1'
#
loop_
_entity.id
_entity.type
_entity.pdbx_description
1 polymer ?
#
loop_
_entity_poly.entity_id
_entity_poly.type
_entity_poly.pdbx_seq_one_letter_code
_entity_poly.pdbx_strand_id
1 'polypeptide(L)'
;MARITEKKLILPALYLMDISPDKSITTTAMKKALVDIFKPTGDDNAIIKGRNDTFFTQKVRNLKSHKTLESKKYAIYSKITGEPSGRFKITTNGKEYLDENMDIVEYLLNNTFSSEDLKEAFETINNNRQTDKKVQIFDESTTITEGTQAIVKTKVYERSNKLREKAIQFYTVDDRIKCQACCFDFEDFYGEYGKNFIEIHHQKPVFQFDGDDLERTIEEALKNVIPICSNCHRMIHRKRDNPLSLKQLKDYVQQDLDFCEDDAN
;
A
#
# COMPACT_ATOMS: atom_id res chain seq x y z
N MET A 1 17.34 0.67 -5.64
CA MET A 1 15.97 0.17 -5.84
C MET A 1 16.05 -1.23 -6.41
N ALA A 2 15.40 -2.18 -5.76
CA ALA A 2 15.39 -3.57 -6.23
C ALA A 2 14.47 -3.68 -7.44
N ARG A 3 14.99 -4.20 -8.56
CA ARG A 3 14.20 -4.41 -9.78
C ARG A 3 12.98 -5.28 -9.50
N ILE A 4 11.90 -5.05 -10.27
CA ILE A 4 10.71 -5.90 -10.20
C ILE A 4 11.06 -7.35 -10.59
N THR A 5 10.51 -8.30 -9.84
CA THR A 5 10.62 -9.73 -10.13
C THR A 5 9.23 -10.29 -10.39
N GLU A 6 9.15 -11.45 -11.03
CA GLU A 6 7.85 -12.08 -11.30
C GLU A 6 7.12 -12.49 -10.01
N LYS A 7 7.85 -12.79 -8.94
CA LYS A 7 7.29 -13.08 -7.61
C LYS A 7 6.45 -11.91 -7.08
N LYS A 8 6.95 -10.68 -7.24
CA LYS A 8 6.28 -9.43 -6.84
C LYS A 8 4.97 -9.17 -7.58
N LEU A 9 4.77 -9.83 -8.72
CA LEU A 9 3.60 -9.64 -9.58
C LEU A 9 2.51 -10.68 -9.36
N ILE A 10 2.74 -11.73 -8.55
CA ILE A 10 1.80 -12.85 -8.41
C ILE A 10 0.48 -12.38 -7.79
N LEU A 11 0.48 -11.88 -6.56
CA LEU A 11 -0.74 -11.44 -5.87
C LEU A 11 -1.46 -10.31 -6.63
N PRO A 12 -0.78 -9.24 -7.09
CA PRO A 12 -1.42 -8.21 -7.92
C PRO A 12 -2.05 -8.78 -9.19
N ALA A 13 -1.41 -9.73 -9.87
CA ALA A 13 -1.98 -10.34 -11.07
C ALA A 13 -3.22 -11.19 -10.75
N LEU A 14 -3.22 -11.94 -9.65
CA LEU A 14 -4.38 -12.72 -9.20
C LEU A 14 -5.53 -11.81 -8.80
N TYR A 15 -5.26 -10.71 -8.08
CA TYR A 15 -6.25 -9.70 -7.74
C TYR A 15 -6.89 -9.09 -8.98
N LEU A 16 -6.09 -8.68 -9.97
CA LEU A 16 -6.59 -8.14 -11.25
C LEU A 16 -7.45 -9.15 -12.03
N MET A 17 -7.13 -10.44 -11.95
CA MET A 17 -8.00 -11.49 -12.48
C MET A 17 -9.30 -11.54 -11.67
N ASP A 18 -9.24 -11.57 -10.35
CA ASP A 18 -10.43 -11.73 -9.52
C ASP A 18 -11.42 -10.57 -9.65
N ILE A 19 -10.96 -9.33 -9.75
CA ILE A 19 -11.86 -8.18 -9.92
C ILE A 19 -12.41 -8.05 -11.35
N SER A 20 -11.90 -8.83 -12.31
CA SER A 20 -12.39 -8.82 -13.69
C SER A 20 -13.68 -9.63 -13.84
N PRO A 21 -14.61 -9.23 -14.73
CA PRO A 21 -15.93 -9.86 -14.83
C PRO A 21 -15.92 -11.38 -15.08
N ASP A 22 -14.96 -11.88 -15.85
CA ASP A 22 -14.83 -13.29 -16.21
C ASP A 22 -13.73 -14.03 -15.44
N LYS A 23 -13.23 -13.40 -14.37
CA LYS A 23 -12.12 -13.89 -13.55
C LYS A 23 -10.85 -14.15 -14.37
N SER A 24 -10.66 -13.36 -15.44
CA SER A 24 -9.58 -13.52 -16.40
C SER A 24 -9.07 -12.20 -16.98
N ILE A 25 -7.80 -12.16 -17.38
CA ILE A 25 -7.18 -10.96 -17.93
C ILE A 25 -6.21 -11.27 -19.07
N THR A 26 -6.23 -10.45 -20.12
CA THR A 26 -5.22 -10.54 -21.20
C THR A 26 -3.86 -10.06 -20.69
N THR A 27 -2.76 -10.56 -21.27
CA THR A 27 -1.42 -10.05 -20.92
C THR A 27 -1.28 -8.55 -21.19
N THR A 28 -1.99 -8.02 -22.20
CA THR A 28 -1.99 -6.58 -22.53
C THR A 28 -2.70 -5.76 -21.45
N ALA A 29 -3.89 -6.17 -21.02
CA ALA A 29 -4.63 -5.49 -19.96
C ALA A 29 -3.89 -5.57 -18.62
N MET A 30 -3.33 -6.74 -18.30
CA MET A 30 -2.51 -6.94 -17.09
C MET A 30 -1.30 -6.02 -17.08
N LYS A 31 -0.58 -5.87 -18.21
CA LYS A 31 0.55 -4.94 -18.33
C LYS A 31 0.13 -3.51 -17.98
N LYS A 32 -0.97 -3.03 -18.55
CA LYS A 32 -1.47 -1.67 -18.29
C LYS A 32 -1.81 -1.48 -16.82
N ALA A 33 -2.64 -2.35 -16.26
CA ALA A 33 -3.09 -2.25 -14.88
C ALA A 33 -1.93 -2.35 -13.86
N LEU A 34 -0.95 -3.23 -14.10
CA LEU A 34 0.22 -3.34 -13.22
C LEU A 34 1.16 -2.13 -13.33
N VAL A 35 1.24 -1.47 -14.49
CA VAL A 35 1.96 -0.19 -14.62
C VAL A 35 1.25 0.89 -13.80
N ASP A 36 -0.08 0.93 -13.82
CA ASP A 36 -0.86 1.90 -13.05
C ASP A 36 -0.72 1.67 -11.53
N ILE A 37 -0.69 0.40 -11.08
CA ILE A 37 -0.48 0.02 -9.68
C ILE A 37 0.94 0.37 -9.22
N PHE A 38 1.96 -0.12 -9.94
CA PHE A 38 3.34 -0.03 -9.46
C PHE A 38 4.02 1.28 -9.84
N LYS A 39 3.52 2.03 -10.83
CA LYS A 39 4.11 3.29 -11.32
C LYS A 39 5.64 3.20 -11.46
N PRO A 40 6.16 2.25 -12.26
CA PRO A 40 7.58 1.95 -12.30
C PRO A 40 8.42 3.18 -12.68
N THR A 41 9.55 3.35 -12.01
CA THR A 41 10.52 4.42 -12.24
C THR A 41 11.92 3.84 -12.45
N GLY A 42 12.87 4.68 -12.88
CA GLY A 42 14.27 4.28 -13.09
C GLY A 42 14.41 3.12 -14.07
N ASP A 43 15.25 2.14 -13.73
CA ASP A 43 15.53 0.94 -14.53
C ASP A 43 14.27 0.19 -14.95
N ASP A 44 13.28 0.04 -14.06
CA ASP A 44 12.05 -0.69 -14.36
C ASP A 44 11.23 0.00 -15.46
N ASN A 45 11.37 1.33 -15.61
CA ASN A 45 10.71 2.10 -16.68
C ASN A 45 11.55 2.24 -17.95
N ALA A 46 12.82 1.81 -17.94
CA ALA A 46 13.68 1.92 -19.12
C ALA A 46 13.23 0.95 -20.22
N ILE A 47 13.21 1.43 -21.46
CA ILE A 47 12.89 0.62 -22.65
C ILE A 47 14.04 -0.36 -22.92
N ILE A 48 13.71 -1.62 -23.18
CA ILE A 48 14.71 -2.63 -23.52
C ILE A 48 15.14 -2.45 -24.97
N LYS A 49 16.46 -2.38 -25.22
CA LYS A 49 17.02 -2.27 -26.58
C LYS A 49 16.46 -3.36 -27.50
N GLY A 50 15.89 -2.96 -28.63
CA GLY A 50 15.30 -3.87 -29.62
C GLY A 50 13.91 -4.40 -29.25
N ARG A 51 13.24 -3.81 -28.25
CA ARG A 51 11.88 -4.16 -27.84
C ARG A 51 11.02 -2.93 -27.60
N ASN A 52 9.71 -3.11 -27.70
CA ASN A 52 8.73 -2.08 -27.31
C ASN A 52 8.33 -2.18 -25.82
N ASP A 53 8.91 -3.13 -25.08
CA ASP A 53 8.65 -3.35 -23.65
C ASP A 53 9.68 -2.60 -22.80
N THR A 54 9.25 -2.08 -21.64
CA THR A 54 10.16 -1.69 -20.56
C THR A 54 10.64 -2.92 -19.79
N PHE A 55 11.65 -2.76 -18.92
CA PHE A 55 12.05 -3.85 -18.02
C PHE A 55 10.88 -4.35 -17.16
N PHE A 56 10.01 -3.45 -16.68
CA PHE A 56 8.81 -3.81 -15.94
C PHE A 56 7.81 -4.60 -16.78
N THR A 57 7.39 -4.07 -17.94
CA THR A 57 6.39 -4.75 -18.77
C THR A 57 6.92 -6.08 -19.33
N GLN A 58 8.24 -6.20 -19.50
CA GLN A 58 8.89 -7.46 -19.82
C GLN A 58 8.73 -8.50 -18.70
N LYS A 59 8.83 -8.11 -17.42
CA LYS A 59 8.58 -9.03 -16.30
C LYS A 59 7.12 -9.46 -16.22
N VAL A 60 6.17 -8.57 -16.51
CA VAL A 60 4.75 -8.97 -16.64
C VAL A 60 4.57 -9.98 -17.78
N ARG A 61 5.20 -9.75 -18.94
CA ARG A 61 5.17 -10.69 -20.07
C ARG A 61 5.77 -12.05 -19.71
N ASN A 62 6.80 -12.05 -18.86
CA ASN A 62 7.46 -13.28 -18.42
C ASN A 62 6.57 -14.21 -17.58
N LEU A 63 5.55 -13.68 -16.89
CA LEU A 63 4.60 -14.51 -16.13
C LEU A 63 4.03 -15.65 -16.98
N LYS A 64 3.82 -15.40 -18.28
CA LYS A 64 3.42 -16.40 -19.27
C LYS A 64 4.58 -17.27 -19.71
N SER A 65 5.66 -16.67 -20.23
CA SER A 65 6.73 -17.46 -20.87
C SER A 65 7.48 -18.36 -19.89
N HIS A 66 7.56 -17.97 -18.62
CA HIS A 66 8.16 -18.76 -17.54
C HIS A 66 7.13 -19.61 -16.78
N LYS A 67 5.86 -19.57 -17.18
CA LYS A 67 4.76 -20.31 -16.52
C LYS A 67 4.69 -20.03 -15.02
N THR A 68 4.94 -18.79 -14.60
CA THR A 68 5.08 -18.43 -13.17
C THR A 68 3.81 -18.70 -12.37
N LEU A 69 2.64 -18.38 -12.95
CA LEU A 69 1.35 -18.66 -12.32
C LEU A 69 0.88 -20.11 -12.54
N GLU A 70 1.15 -20.68 -13.72
CA GLU A 70 0.73 -22.04 -14.08
C GLU A 70 1.50 -23.11 -13.30
N SER A 71 2.81 -22.95 -13.11
CA SER A 71 3.65 -23.86 -12.31
C SER A 71 3.19 -23.95 -10.85
N LYS A 72 2.60 -22.88 -10.33
CA LYS A 72 1.99 -22.81 -8.99
C LYS A 72 0.52 -23.24 -8.97
N LYS A 73 -0.05 -23.57 -10.14
CA LYS A 73 -1.47 -23.87 -10.35
C LYS A 73 -2.40 -22.73 -9.91
N TYR A 74 -1.96 -21.48 -9.98
CA TYR A 74 -2.74 -20.30 -9.56
C TYR A 74 -3.58 -19.69 -10.69
N ALA A 75 -3.09 -19.78 -11.92
CA ALA A 75 -3.83 -19.36 -13.10
C ALA A 75 -3.51 -20.30 -14.25
N ILE A 76 -4.40 -20.38 -15.22
CA ILE A 76 -4.21 -21.10 -16.47
C ILE A 76 -4.18 -20.09 -17.60
N TYR A 77 -3.21 -20.20 -18.50
CA TYR A 77 -3.18 -19.36 -19.70
C TYR A 77 -3.83 -20.10 -20.88
N SER A 78 -4.86 -19.51 -21.48
CA SER A 78 -5.51 -20.05 -22.68
C SER A 78 -5.53 -19.02 -23.81
N LYS A 79 -5.39 -19.50 -25.05
CA LYS A 79 -5.61 -18.66 -26.23
C LYS A 79 -7.05 -18.87 -26.69
N ILE A 80 -7.79 -17.77 -26.81
CA ILE A 80 -9.15 -17.81 -27.33
C ILE A 80 -9.09 -17.60 -28.84
N THR A 81 -9.81 -18.44 -29.59
CA THR A 81 -9.91 -18.32 -31.04
C THR A 81 -10.48 -16.96 -31.42
N GLY A 82 -9.79 -16.23 -32.30
CA GLY A 82 -10.19 -14.88 -32.71
C GLY A 82 -9.63 -13.74 -31.86
N GLU A 83 -9.00 -14.02 -30.72
CA GLU A 83 -8.33 -12.97 -29.93
C GLU A 83 -6.82 -12.85 -30.28
N PRO A 84 -6.28 -11.63 -30.39
CA PRO A 84 -4.88 -11.40 -30.72
C PRO A 84 -3.92 -11.84 -29.60
N SER A 85 -4.42 -11.90 -28.36
CA SER A 85 -3.67 -12.32 -27.18
C SER A 85 -4.50 -13.31 -26.38
N GLY A 86 -3.84 -14.28 -25.75
CA GLY A 86 -4.52 -15.16 -24.80
C GLY A 86 -4.69 -14.49 -23.43
N ARG A 87 -5.36 -15.20 -22.54
CA ARG A 87 -5.81 -14.71 -21.25
C ARG A 87 -5.36 -15.65 -20.14
N PHE A 88 -5.02 -15.07 -19.00
CA PHE A 88 -4.92 -15.82 -17.76
C PHE A 88 -6.28 -15.89 -17.12
N LYS A 89 -6.70 -17.07 -16.67
CA LYS A 89 -7.88 -17.26 -15.83
C LYS A 89 -7.42 -17.81 -14.48
N ILE A 90 -7.87 -17.18 -13.40
CA ILE A 90 -7.55 -17.64 -12.04
C ILE A 90 -8.15 -19.03 -11.79
N THR A 91 -7.43 -19.90 -11.10
CA THR A 91 -7.91 -21.22 -10.66
C THR A 91 -8.48 -21.14 -9.25
N THR A 92 -9.10 -22.22 -8.76
CA THR A 92 -9.52 -22.33 -7.37
C THR A 92 -8.36 -22.12 -6.40
N ASN A 93 -7.23 -22.80 -6.61
CA ASN A 93 -6.02 -22.64 -5.77
C ASN A 93 -5.43 -21.22 -5.85
N GLY A 94 -5.53 -20.54 -7.01
CA GLY A 94 -5.15 -19.14 -7.12
C GLY A 94 -6.07 -18.22 -6.32
N LYS A 95 -7.38 -18.52 -6.33
CA LYS A 95 -8.38 -17.77 -5.57
C LYS A 95 -8.24 -17.98 -4.07
N GLU A 96 -8.02 -19.20 -3.62
CA GLU A 96 -7.74 -19.52 -2.21
C GLU A 96 -6.51 -18.76 -1.71
N TYR A 97 -5.41 -18.80 -2.46
CA TYR A 97 -4.21 -18.04 -2.12
C TYR A 97 -4.45 -16.52 -2.11
N LEU A 98 -5.23 -15.99 -3.05
CA LEU A 98 -5.61 -14.58 -3.03
C LEU A 98 -6.46 -14.26 -1.80
N ASP A 99 -7.45 -15.09 -1.46
CA ASP A 99 -8.36 -14.88 -0.34
C ASP A 99 -7.67 -14.89 1.02
N GLU A 100 -6.68 -15.77 1.18
CA GLU A 100 -5.80 -15.79 2.35
C GLU A 100 -5.03 -14.47 2.54
N ASN A 101 -4.79 -13.74 1.44
CA ASN A 101 -4.00 -12.52 1.41
C ASN A 101 -4.82 -11.28 1.03
N MET A 102 -6.16 -11.39 0.92
CA MET A 102 -6.99 -10.33 0.33
C MET A 102 -6.92 -9.05 1.16
N ASP A 103 -7.04 -9.14 2.48
CA ASP A 103 -6.91 -7.97 3.38
C ASP A 103 -5.59 -7.21 3.14
N ILE A 104 -4.51 -7.95 2.87
CA ILE A 104 -3.18 -7.37 2.65
C ILE A 104 -3.11 -6.69 1.29
N VAL A 105 -3.68 -7.32 0.26
CA VAL A 105 -3.77 -6.74 -1.08
C VAL A 105 -4.61 -5.48 -1.05
N GLU A 106 -5.78 -5.52 -0.42
CA GLU A 106 -6.65 -4.34 -0.26
C GLU A 106 -5.95 -3.25 0.54
N TYR A 107 -5.30 -3.57 1.65
CA TYR A 107 -4.48 -2.63 2.41
C TYR A 107 -3.43 -1.95 1.53
N LEU A 108 -2.67 -2.73 0.76
CA LEU A 108 -1.60 -2.23 -0.11
C LEU A 108 -2.10 -1.39 -1.29
N LEU A 109 -3.27 -1.71 -1.83
CA LEU A 109 -3.80 -1.06 -3.03
C LEU A 109 -4.76 0.10 -2.72
N ASN A 110 -5.41 0.09 -1.55
CA ASN A 110 -6.30 1.17 -1.10
C ASN A 110 -5.51 2.28 -0.40
N ASN A 111 -4.42 1.93 0.29
CA ASN A 111 -3.47 2.91 0.81
C ASN A 111 -2.44 3.25 -0.26
N THR A 112 -1.86 4.43 -0.14
CA THR A 112 -1.07 4.97 -1.23
C THR A 112 0.42 4.93 -0.90
N PHE A 113 1.01 3.78 -1.19
CA PHE A 113 2.43 3.50 -0.97
C PHE A 113 3.30 3.79 -2.20
N SER A 114 4.60 3.98 -1.97
CA SER A 114 5.54 4.15 -3.07
C SER A 114 5.71 2.87 -3.89
N SER A 115 6.17 3.01 -5.14
CA SER A 115 6.50 1.86 -6.01
C SER A 115 7.45 0.87 -5.34
N GLU A 116 8.44 1.37 -4.59
CA GLU A 116 9.45 0.53 -3.94
C GLU A 116 8.84 -0.21 -2.75
N ASP A 117 8.05 0.48 -1.92
CA ASP A 117 7.40 -0.14 -0.75
C ASP A 117 6.39 -1.21 -1.17
N LEU A 118 5.62 -0.98 -2.26
CA LEU A 118 4.74 -2.01 -2.83
C LEU A 118 5.52 -3.24 -3.30
N LYS A 119 6.65 -3.03 -4.00
CA LYS A 119 7.50 -4.13 -4.48
C LYS A 119 8.05 -4.95 -3.33
N GLU A 120 8.54 -4.30 -2.28
CA GLU A 120 9.07 -4.96 -1.10
C GLU A 120 7.97 -5.71 -0.34
N ALA A 121 6.81 -5.08 -0.14
CA ALA A 121 5.67 -5.72 0.52
C ALA A 121 5.21 -6.99 -0.20
N PHE A 122 4.97 -6.93 -1.51
CA PHE A 122 4.55 -8.13 -2.27
C PHE A 122 5.62 -9.22 -2.32
N GLU A 123 6.91 -8.86 -2.31
CA GLU A 123 7.99 -9.85 -2.19
C GLU A 123 7.99 -10.53 -0.83
N THR A 124 7.88 -9.74 0.25
CA THR A 124 7.79 -10.23 1.62
C THR A 124 6.62 -11.19 1.79
N ILE A 125 5.42 -10.83 1.33
CA ILE A 125 4.23 -11.70 1.42
C ILE A 125 4.44 -12.99 0.63
N ASN A 126 4.96 -12.91 -0.59
CA ASN A 126 5.21 -14.10 -1.40
C ASN A 126 6.29 -15.02 -0.79
N ASN A 127 7.31 -14.47 -0.13
CA ASN A 127 8.37 -15.25 0.50
C ASN A 127 7.93 -15.88 1.84
N ASN A 128 7.04 -15.22 2.59
CA ASN A 128 6.50 -15.75 3.85
C ASN A 128 5.64 -17.01 3.68
N ARG A 129 5.25 -17.37 2.45
CA ARG A 129 4.63 -18.66 2.17
C ARG A 129 5.51 -19.86 2.53
N GLN A 130 6.83 -19.68 2.70
CA GLN A 130 7.74 -20.76 3.11
C GLN A 130 7.70 -21.04 4.62
N THR A 131 7.17 -20.12 5.43
CA THR A 131 7.18 -20.21 6.90
C THR A 131 5.79 -20.42 7.50
N ASP A 132 4.74 -20.49 6.68
CA ASP A 132 3.31 -20.57 7.07
C ASP A 132 2.85 -19.51 8.10
N LYS A 133 3.64 -18.45 8.30
CA LYS A 133 3.29 -17.36 9.20
C LYS A 133 2.24 -16.47 8.56
N LYS A 134 1.10 -16.35 9.24
CA LYS A 134 0.05 -15.40 8.83
C LYS A 134 0.56 -13.97 8.97
N VAL A 135 0.43 -13.18 7.91
CA VAL A 135 0.74 -11.75 7.94
C VAL A 135 -0.47 -10.99 8.46
N GLN A 136 -0.24 -10.09 9.41
CA GLN A 136 -1.23 -9.20 9.97
C GLN A 136 -0.88 -7.75 9.58
N ILE A 137 -1.91 -6.97 9.25
CA ILE A 137 -1.75 -5.57 8.82
C ILE A 137 -2.18 -4.58 9.91
N PHE A 138 -1.69 -3.36 9.76
CA PHE A 138 -2.13 -2.15 10.46
C PHE A 138 -2.59 -1.15 9.39
N ASP A 139 -3.84 -0.72 9.46
CA ASP A 139 -4.47 0.09 8.41
C ASP A 139 -5.15 1.30 9.04
N GLU A 140 -4.56 2.49 8.85
CA GLU A 140 -5.11 3.75 9.37
C GLU A 140 -6.51 4.06 8.86
N SER A 141 -6.86 3.59 7.65
CA SER A 141 -8.16 3.89 7.06
C SER A 141 -9.29 3.31 7.91
N THR A 142 -9.01 2.23 8.66
CA THR A 142 -9.95 1.63 9.61
C THR A 142 -10.26 2.51 10.81
N THR A 143 -9.40 3.49 11.12
CA THR A 143 -9.57 4.42 12.26
C THR A 143 -10.14 5.77 11.82
N ILE A 144 -10.14 6.08 10.52
CA ILE A 144 -10.45 7.43 9.99
C ILE A 144 -11.89 7.55 9.43
N THR A 145 -12.59 6.45 9.16
CA THR A 145 -13.95 6.50 8.58
C THR A 145 -15.06 6.63 9.63
N GLU A 146 -15.73 7.78 9.66
CA GLU A 146 -17.03 7.94 10.32
C GLU A 146 -18.09 7.03 9.68
N GLY A 147 -18.79 6.24 10.51
CA GLY A 147 -20.15 5.80 10.23
C GLY A 147 -20.37 4.60 9.30
N THR A 148 -19.36 4.11 8.57
CA THR A 148 -19.51 2.84 7.83
C THR A 148 -18.58 1.79 8.43
N GLN A 149 -18.92 1.31 9.63
CA GLN A 149 -18.41 0.03 10.13
C GLN A 149 -18.99 -1.12 9.27
N ALA A 150 -18.63 -1.15 7.99
CA ALA A 150 -18.82 -2.32 7.17
C ALA A 150 -17.63 -3.25 7.42
N ILE A 151 -17.73 -4.03 8.51
CA ILE A 151 -17.00 -5.29 8.65
C ILE A 151 -15.47 -5.14 8.61
N VAL A 152 -14.89 -4.11 9.24
CA VAL A 152 -13.45 -4.18 9.55
C VAL A 152 -13.28 -5.31 10.56
N LYS A 153 -12.43 -6.29 10.26
CA LYS A 153 -12.06 -7.36 11.19
C LYS A 153 -11.57 -6.71 12.49
N THR A 154 -12.29 -6.89 13.60
CA THR A 154 -12.05 -6.26 14.92
C THR A 154 -10.56 -6.25 15.30
N LYS A 155 -9.84 -7.32 14.96
CA LYS A 155 -8.39 -7.46 15.21
C LYS A 155 -7.50 -6.45 14.47
N VAL A 156 -7.83 -6.06 13.23
CA VAL A 156 -7.08 -5.04 12.47
C VAL A 156 -7.30 -3.68 13.11
N TYR A 157 -8.55 -3.38 13.46
CA TYR A 157 -8.91 -2.14 14.16
C TYR A 157 -8.19 -2.03 15.51
N GLU A 158 -8.24 -3.06 16.35
CA GLU A 158 -7.55 -3.07 17.66
C GLU A 158 -6.05 -2.82 17.53
N ARG A 159 -5.37 -3.47 16.58
CA ARG A 159 -3.93 -3.27 16.34
C ARG A 159 -3.62 -1.87 15.84
N SER A 160 -4.41 -1.37 14.88
CA SER A 160 -4.23 -0.04 14.30
C SER A 160 -4.47 1.04 15.36
N ASN A 161 -5.46 0.84 16.25
CA ASN A 161 -5.72 1.74 17.36
C ASN A 161 -4.56 1.75 18.38
N LYS A 162 -3.98 0.59 18.72
CA LYS A 162 -2.79 0.52 19.58
C LYS A 162 -1.59 1.27 18.97
N LEU A 163 -1.33 1.08 17.68
CA LEU A 163 -0.29 1.83 16.98
C LEU A 163 -0.58 3.34 17.00
N ARG A 164 -1.83 3.74 16.77
CA ARG A 164 -2.26 5.14 16.82
C ARG A 164 -2.01 5.75 18.21
N GLU A 165 -2.44 5.09 19.28
CA GLU A 165 -2.25 5.56 20.65
C GLU A 165 -0.77 5.74 20.99
N LYS A 166 0.07 4.76 20.61
CA LYS A 166 1.52 4.83 20.80
C LYS A 166 2.17 5.92 19.96
N ALA A 167 1.69 6.14 18.74
CA ALA A 167 2.18 7.21 17.88
C ALA A 167 1.83 8.59 18.44
N ILE A 168 0.61 8.78 18.96
CA ILE A 168 0.23 10.03 19.63
C ILE A 168 1.16 10.28 20.82
N GLN A 169 1.33 9.29 21.70
CA GLN A 169 2.24 9.41 22.85
C GLN A 169 3.69 9.73 22.43
N PHE A 170 4.16 9.12 21.34
CA PHE A 170 5.52 9.30 20.85
C PHE A 170 5.75 10.70 20.22
N TYR A 171 4.75 11.23 19.53
CA TYR A 171 4.86 12.51 18.83
C TYR A 171 4.38 13.73 19.63
N THR A 172 3.72 13.53 20.77
CA THR A 172 3.36 14.63 21.67
C THR A 172 4.61 15.22 22.32
N VAL A 173 4.78 16.53 22.18
CA VAL A 173 5.83 17.34 22.79
C VAL A 173 5.15 18.50 23.52
N ASP A 174 5.51 18.73 24.79
CA ASP A 174 4.92 19.78 25.64
C ASP A 174 3.37 19.76 25.64
N ASP A 175 2.80 18.56 25.80
CA ASP A 175 1.34 18.30 25.76
C ASP A 175 0.64 18.72 24.45
N ARG A 176 1.39 18.90 23.36
CA ARG A 176 0.90 19.26 22.03
C ARG A 176 1.35 18.30 20.96
N ILE A 177 0.55 18.15 19.90
CA ILE A 177 0.87 17.29 18.77
C ILE A 177 0.43 17.96 17.47
N LYS A 178 1.44 18.39 16.70
CA LYS A 178 1.26 19.20 15.51
C LYS A 178 1.32 18.36 14.24
N CYS A 179 0.60 18.78 13.22
CA CYS A 179 0.71 18.20 11.88
C CYS A 179 2.14 18.36 11.37
N GLN A 180 2.82 17.27 11.00
CA GLN A 180 4.19 17.37 10.47
C GLN A 180 4.29 18.08 9.13
N ALA A 181 3.19 18.26 8.41
CA ALA A 181 3.17 18.94 7.12
C ALA A 181 2.92 20.45 7.23
N CYS A 182 1.93 20.86 8.01
CA CYS A 182 1.48 22.25 8.10
C CYS A 182 1.44 22.82 9.52
N CYS A 183 1.97 22.09 10.50
CA CYS A 183 2.07 22.47 11.91
C CYS A 183 0.75 22.78 12.62
N PHE A 184 -0.39 22.57 11.97
CA PHE A 184 -1.71 22.71 12.57
C PHE A 184 -1.84 21.83 13.81
N ASP A 185 -2.23 22.44 14.91
CA ASP A 185 -2.56 21.79 16.17
C ASP A 185 -4.08 21.88 16.39
N PHE A 186 -4.73 20.73 16.58
CA PHE A 186 -6.17 20.69 16.82
C PHE A 186 -6.56 21.26 18.18
N GLU A 187 -5.73 21.06 19.20
CA GLU A 187 -6.01 21.55 20.55
C GLU A 187 -5.81 23.07 20.64
N ASP A 188 -4.85 23.64 19.91
CA ASP A 188 -4.71 25.11 19.84
C ASP A 188 -5.89 25.77 19.12
N PHE A 189 -6.42 25.13 18.07
CA PHE A 189 -7.54 25.69 17.29
C PHE A 189 -8.91 25.43 17.93
N TYR A 190 -9.15 24.22 18.45
CA TYR A 190 -10.46 23.79 18.96
C TYR A 190 -10.52 23.66 20.50
N GLY A 191 -9.44 23.95 21.22
CA GLY A 191 -9.33 23.69 22.65
C GLY A 191 -9.34 22.20 22.96
N GLU A 192 -9.76 21.84 24.16
CA GLU A 192 -9.80 20.44 24.65
C GLU A 192 -10.53 19.48 23.70
N TYR A 193 -11.51 19.96 22.92
CA TYR A 193 -12.23 19.15 21.94
C TYR A 193 -11.33 18.61 20.82
N GLY A 194 -10.24 19.32 20.50
CA GLY A 194 -9.25 18.90 19.51
C GLY A 194 -8.18 17.94 20.04
N LYS A 195 -8.17 17.67 21.35
CA LYS A 195 -7.15 16.83 21.98
C LYS A 195 -7.10 15.45 21.35
N ASN A 196 -5.91 15.00 20.97
CA ASN A 196 -5.66 13.71 20.33
C ASN A 196 -6.47 13.48 19.03
N PHE A 197 -7.04 14.52 18.39
CA PHE A 197 -7.83 14.38 17.17
C PHE A 197 -6.96 14.15 15.92
N ILE A 198 -5.67 14.48 15.98
CA ILE A 198 -4.74 14.33 14.87
C ILE A 198 -4.71 12.89 14.32
N GLU A 199 -4.52 12.77 13.00
CA GLU A 199 -4.49 11.50 12.29
C GLU A 199 -3.06 10.98 12.17
N ILE A 200 -2.88 9.65 12.20
CA ILE A 200 -1.59 8.99 12.07
C ILE A 200 -1.51 8.32 10.71
N HIS A 201 -0.64 8.84 9.85
CA HIS A 201 -0.49 8.42 8.47
C HIS A 201 0.74 7.53 8.24
N HIS A 202 0.56 6.39 7.57
CA HIS A 202 1.55 5.39 7.24
C HIS A 202 2.29 5.81 5.97
N GLN A 203 3.56 6.15 6.13
CA GLN A 203 4.46 6.42 5.01
C GLN A 203 4.92 5.14 4.33
N LYS A 204 4.95 4.02 5.06
CA LYS A 204 5.27 2.68 4.56
C LYS A 204 4.29 1.63 5.08
N PRO A 205 4.11 0.51 4.35
CA PRO A 205 3.30 -0.61 4.84
C PRO A 205 3.82 -1.13 6.18
N VAL A 206 2.92 -1.38 7.12
CA VAL A 206 3.25 -1.97 8.44
C VAL A 206 2.62 -3.35 8.56
N PHE A 207 3.47 -4.33 8.82
CA PHE A 207 3.10 -5.74 8.95
C PHE A 207 3.57 -6.30 10.28
N GLN A 208 2.85 -7.29 10.78
CA GLN A 208 3.28 -8.19 11.85
C GLN A 208 3.17 -9.62 11.35
N PHE A 209 4.24 -10.41 11.45
CA PHE A 209 4.18 -11.84 11.13
C PHE A 209 3.75 -12.63 12.36
N ASP A 210 3.10 -13.77 12.13
CA ASP A 210 2.69 -14.63 13.23
C ASP A 210 3.89 -15.05 14.10
N GLY A 211 3.70 -14.97 15.41
CA GLY A 211 4.76 -15.16 16.41
C GLY A 211 5.72 -13.98 16.61
N ASP A 212 5.54 -12.85 15.91
CA ASP A 212 6.27 -11.62 16.22
C ASP A 212 5.69 -10.94 17.46
N ASP A 213 6.57 -10.36 18.28
CA ASP A 213 6.16 -9.54 19.42
C ASP A 213 5.46 -8.25 18.95
N LEU A 214 4.25 -8.02 19.47
CA LEU A 214 3.42 -6.90 19.05
C LEU A 214 4.03 -5.56 19.45
N GLU A 215 4.60 -5.44 20.65
CA GLU A 215 5.17 -4.18 21.12
C GLU A 215 6.40 -3.80 20.30
N ARG A 216 7.32 -4.75 20.05
CA ARG A 216 8.46 -4.52 19.15
C ARG A 216 8.01 -4.13 17.74
N THR A 217 6.98 -4.77 17.22
CA THR A 217 6.41 -4.43 15.90
C THR A 217 5.89 -2.99 15.90
N ILE A 218 5.21 -2.55 16.96
CA ILE A 218 4.74 -1.18 17.10
C ILE A 218 5.91 -0.20 17.19
N GLU A 219 6.94 -0.49 17.99
CA GLU A 219 8.14 0.36 18.11
C GLU A 219 8.85 0.57 16.75
N GLU A 220 8.92 -0.48 15.93
CA GLU A 220 9.45 -0.37 14.57
C GLU A 220 8.51 0.41 13.65
N ALA A 221 7.20 0.21 13.78
CA ALA A 221 6.17 0.90 13.00
C ALA A 221 6.13 2.41 13.26
N LEU A 222 6.48 2.88 14.47
CA LEU A 222 6.57 4.30 14.80
C LEU A 222 7.51 5.08 13.87
N LYS A 223 8.51 4.41 13.28
CA LYS A 223 9.44 5.03 12.31
C LYS A 223 8.83 5.25 10.92
N ASN A 224 7.66 4.66 10.67
CA ASN A 224 7.01 4.62 9.38
C ASN A 224 5.64 5.32 9.38
N VAL A 225 5.26 5.96 10.48
CA VAL A 225 4.02 6.72 10.60
C VAL A 225 4.31 8.17 10.98
N ILE A 226 3.42 9.09 10.65
CA ILE A 226 3.55 10.51 10.96
C ILE A 226 2.22 11.12 11.41
N PRO A 227 2.20 12.08 12.34
CA PRO A 227 0.99 12.81 12.67
C PRO A 227 0.71 13.88 11.61
N ILE A 228 -0.51 13.92 11.10
CA ILE A 228 -0.98 14.91 10.13
C ILE A 228 -2.42 15.33 10.44
N CYS A 229 -2.78 16.56 10.08
CA CYS A 229 -4.17 17.01 10.22
C CYS A 229 -5.05 16.40 9.12
N SER A 230 -6.37 16.33 9.37
CA SER A 230 -7.34 15.78 8.42
C SER A 230 -7.25 16.44 7.04
N ASN A 231 -7.01 17.75 6.95
CA ASN A 231 -6.83 18.42 5.66
C ASN A 231 -5.58 17.93 4.92
N CYS A 232 -4.45 17.81 5.62
CA CYS A 232 -3.21 17.29 5.04
C CYS A 232 -3.35 15.84 4.61
N HIS A 233 -4.01 15.00 5.40
CA HIS A 233 -4.29 13.60 5.03
C HIS A 233 -5.12 13.51 3.76
N ARG A 234 -6.20 14.29 3.67
CA ARG A 234 -7.01 14.35 2.45
C ARG A 234 -6.21 14.88 1.25
N MET A 235 -5.27 15.80 1.43
CA MET A 235 -4.42 16.29 0.35
C MET A 235 -3.39 15.24 -0.12
N ILE A 236 -2.82 14.45 0.79
CA ILE A 236 -1.95 13.30 0.44
C ILE A 236 -2.70 12.35 -0.49
N HIS A 237 -3.94 11.99 -0.15
CA HIS A 237 -4.74 11.01 -0.88
C HIS A 237 -5.64 11.60 -1.96
N ARG A 238 -5.56 12.91 -2.23
CA ARG A 238 -6.46 13.62 -3.19
C ARG A 238 -6.41 13.00 -4.58
N LYS A 239 -5.22 12.58 -5.00
CA LYS A 239 -5.00 11.76 -6.20
C LYS A 239 -4.60 10.36 -5.74
N ARG A 240 -5.59 9.45 -5.65
CA ARG A 240 -5.38 8.08 -5.16
C ARG A 240 -4.35 7.32 -5.99
N ASP A 241 -4.37 7.51 -7.31
CA ASP A 241 -3.20 7.20 -8.10
C ASP A 241 -2.23 8.38 -7.90
N ASN A 242 -1.00 8.26 -7.41
CA ASN A 242 -0.08 9.41 -7.22
C ASN A 242 -0.40 10.30 -6.01
N PRO A 243 -0.28 9.73 -4.81
CA PRO A 243 -0.38 10.48 -3.58
C PRO A 243 0.84 11.40 -3.44
N LEU A 244 0.74 12.41 -2.59
CA LEU A 244 1.89 13.22 -2.23
C LEU A 244 2.66 12.57 -1.07
N SER A 245 3.96 12.42 -1.20
CA SER A 245 4.82 12.21 -0.02
C SER A 245 4.74 13.41 0.92
N LEU A 246 5.06 13.22 2.21
CA LEU A 246 5.15 14.34 3.17
C LEU A 246 6.00 15.49 2.62
N LYS A 247 7.14 15.18 2.00
CA LYS A 247 8.02 16.18 1.39
C LYS A 247 7.30 16.96 0.28
N GLN A 248 6.66 16.26 -0.66
CA GLN A 248 5.92 16.92 -1.73
C GLN A 248 4.74 17.74 -1.19
N LEU A 249 4.04 17.26 -0.15
CA LEU A 249 2.95 18.00 0.46
C LEU A 249 3.45 19.31 1.07
N LYS A 250 4.59 19.28 1.78
CA LYS A 250 5.22 20.50 2.33
C LYS A 250 5.51 21.55 1.26
N ASP A 251 5.89 21.14 0.05
CA ASP A 251 6.11 22.07 -1.07
C ASP A 251 4.83 22.83 -1.50
N TYR A 252 3.63 22.32 -1.16
CA TYR A 252 2.35 22.99 -1.41
C TYR A 252 1.79 23.75 -0.20
N VAL A 253 2.32 23.50 1.00
CA VAL A 253 1.86 24.20 2.21
C VAL A 253 2.46 25.60 2.18
N GLN A 254 1.59 26.61 2.17
CA GLN A 254 2.03 27.99 2.32
C GLN A 254 2.43 28.21 3.78
N GLN A 255 3.73 28.42 4.02
CA GLN A 255 4.29 28.65 5.36
C GLN A 255 3.87 30.00 5.95
N ASP A 256 3.48 30.96 5.11
CA ASP A 256 2.99 32.28 5.52
C ASP A 256 1.59 32.25 6.19
N LEU A 257 0.95 31.07 6.23
CA LEU A 257 -0.25 30.84 7.02
C LEU A 257 0.20 30.35 8.40
N ASP A 258 0.62 31.25 9.29
CA ASP A 258 0.77 31.27 10.78
C ASP A 258 0.69 29.97 11.64
N PHE A 259 0.81 28.77 11.08
CA PHE A 259 0.68 27.49 11.78
C PHE A 259 2.05 26.91 12.12
N CYS A 260 3.03 27.14 11.24
CA CYS A 260 4.43 26.79 11.46
C CYS A 260 5.16 28.08 11.85
N GLU A 261 5.04 28.52 13.10
CA GLU A 261 6.06 29.45 13.60
C GLU A 261 7.41 28.71 13.48
N ASP A 262 8.35 29.32 12.77
CA ASP A 262 9.73 28.88 12.83
C ASP A 262 10.14 28.99 14.30
N ASP A 263 10.35 27.85 14.97
CA ASP A 263 11.12 27.80 16.20
C ASP A 263 12.56 28.21 15.85
N ALA A 264 12.74 29.52 15.62
CA ALA A 264 14.01 30.18 15.46
C ALA A 264 14.66 30.24 16.83
N ASN A 265 15.57 29.30 17.08
CA ASN A 265 16.71 29.48 17.97
C ASN A 265 17.97 28.91 17.33
#